data_AF-A0A966U583-F1
#
_entry.id   AF-A0A966U583-F1
#
_cell.length_a   1.000
_cell.length_b   1.000
_cell.length_c   1.000
_cell.angle_alpha   90.00
_cell.angle_beta   90.00
_cell.angle_gamma   90.00
#
_symmetry.space_group_name_H-M   'P 1'
#
loop_
_entity.id
_entity.type
_entity.pdbx_description
1 polymer ?
#
loop_
_entity_poly.entity_id
_entity_poly.type
_entity_poly.pdbx_seq_one_letter_code
_entity_poly.pdbx_strand_id
1 'polypeptide(L)'
;MTDTNHKPVEDLLTDYDIFDPEFVRDPFPSFATIRESQCPVAHTERWGGSWLPTRYEDVVAIAQEYETFTSRGILVLPPPPGQTEG
;
A
#
# COMPACT_ATOMS: atom_id res chain seq x y z
N MET A 1 -13.73 4.31 14.93
CA MET A 1 -13.64 5.73 14.54
C MET A 1 -13.77 5.74 13.04
N THR A 2 -14.99 5.90 12.52
CA THR A 2 -15.24 5.99 11.08
C THR A 2 -14.87 7.40 10.66
N ASP A 3 -13.77 7.54 9.94
CA ASP A 3 -13.39 8.82 9.34
C ASP A 3 -14.33 9.08 8.15
N THR A 4 -15.26 10.01 8.33
CA THR A 4 -16.34 10.31 7.37
C THR A 4 -15.89 11.29 6.27
N ASN A 5 -14.58 11.56 6.11
CA ASN A 5 -14.11 12.63 5.23
C ASN A 5 -13.17 12.15 4.10
N HIS A 6 -13.07 10.85 3.85
CA HIS A 6 -12.26 10.34 2.74
C HIS A 6 -13.08 10.21 1.45
N LYS A 7 -12.60 10.87 0.38
CA LYS A 7 -13.18 10.75 -0.96
C LYS A 7 -13.10 9.29 -1.42
N PRO A 8 -14.10 8.78 -2.16
CA PRO A 8 -14.04 7.46 -2.75
C PRO A 8 -12.76 7.27 -3.57
N VAL A 9 -12.22 6.06 -3.58
CA VAL A 9 -11.11 5.70 -4.46
C VAL A 9 -11.62 5.68 -5.90
N GLU A 10 -11.06 6.52 -6.76
CA GLU A 10 -11.42 6.58 -8.19
C GLU A 10 -10.49 5.72 -9.06
N ASP A 11 -9.21 5.61 -8.69
CA ASP A 11 -8.19 4.83 -9.39
C ASP A 11 -7.29 4.09 -8.40
N LEU A 12 -7.34 2.75 -8.43
CA LEU A 12 -6.53 1.89 -7.57
C LEU A 12 -5.02 1.99 -7.86
N LEU A 13 -4.62 2.41 -9.06
CA LEU A 13 -3.20 2.50 -9.42
C LEU A 13 -2.51 3.71 -8.78
N THR A 14 -3.28 4.76 -8.50
CA THR A 14 -2.76 6.07 -8.08
C THR A 14 -3.33 6.58 -6.75
N ASP A 15 -4.38 5.96 -6.22
CA ASP A 15 -5.08 6.44 -5.02
C ASP A 15 -5.75 5.30 -4.21
N TYR A 16 -5.16 4.10 -4.19
CA TYR A 16 -5.70 3.02 -3.33
C TYR A 16 -5.73 3.43 -1.86
N ASP A 17 -6.67 2.86 -1.11
CA ASP A 17 -6.86 3.13 0.31
C ASP A 17 -6.93 1.82 1.10
N ILE A 18 -5.94 1.59 1.96
CA ILE A 18 -5.85 0.40 2.81
C ILE A 18 -6.92 0.35 3.90
N PHE A 19 -7.61 1.46 4.16
CA PHE A 19 -8.72 1.55 5.12
C PHE A 19 -10.09 1.63 4.44
N ASP A 20 -10.16 1.59 3.11
CA ASP A 20 -11.44 1.46 2.42
C ASP A 20 -12.15 0.19 2.91
N PRO A 21 -13.43 0.26 3.34
CA PRO A 21 -14.11 -0.90 3.91
C PRO A 21 -14.18 -2.10 2.97
N GLU A 22 -14.29 -1.89 1.65
CA GLU A 22 -14.31 -2.97 0.67
C GLU A 22 -12.91 -3.56 0.48
N PHE A 23 -11.87 -2.73 0.47
CA PHE A 23 -10.48 -3.19 0.45
C PHE A 23 -10.14 -4.02 1.69
N VAL A 24 -10.56 -3.57 2.88
CA VAL A 24 -10.38 -4.31 4.15
C VAL A 24 -11.15 -5.63 4.14
N ARG A 25 -12.37 -5.63 3.56
CA ARG A 25 -13.23 -6.82 3.47
C ARG A 25 -12.65 -7.87 2.52
N ASP A 26 -12.18 -7.44 1.35
CA ASP A 26 -11.65 -8.32 0.31
C ASP A 26 -10.68 -7.56 -0.62
N PRO A 27 -9.36 -7.63 -0.38
CA PRO A 27 -8.39 -6.89 -1.18
C PRO A 27 -8.02 -7.61 -2.50
N PHE A 28 -8.38 -8.90 -2.67
CA PHE A 28 -7.93 -9.69 -3.81
C PHE A 28 -8.41 -9.16 -5.18
N PRO A 29 -9.65 -8.66 -5.33
CA PRO A 29 -10.08 -7.98 -6.55
C PRO A 29 -9.23 -6.75 -6.87
N SER A 30 -8.89 -5.92 -5.86
CA SER A 30 -8.03 -4.76 -6.05
C SER A 30 -6.62 -5.16 -6.47
N PHE A 31 -6.05 -6.20 -5.84
CA PHE A 31 -4.76 -6.74 -6.24
C PHE A 31 -4.77 -7.30 -7.67
N ALA A 32 -5.86 -7.96 -8.09
CA ALA A 32 -6.00 -8.45 -9.46
C ALA A 32 -6.00 -7.30 -10.47
N THR A 33 -6.81 -6.27 -10.23
CA THR A 33 -6.85 -5.06 -11.07
C THR A 33 -5.47 -4.41 -11.21
N ILE A 34 -4.74 -4.23 -10.10
CA ILE A 34 -3.40 -3.62 -10.13
C ILE A 34 -2.43 -4.53 -10.91
N ARG A 35 -2.42 -5.83 -10.61
CA ARG A 35 -1.49 -6.81 -11.19
C ARG A 35 -1.64 -6.98 -12.71
N GLU A 36 -2.88 -6.94 -13.19
CA GLU A 36 -3.25 -7.09 -14.60
C GLU A 36 -3.08 -5.79 -15.41
N SER A 37 -2.88 -4.67 -14.72
CA SER A 37 -2.60 -3.38 -15.35
C SER A 37 -1.19 -3.32 -15.97
N GLN A 38 -0.90 -2.20 -16.65
CA GLN A 38 0.45 -1.90 -17.13
C GLN A 38 1.43 -1.51 -16.01
N CYS A 39 0.92 -1.15 -14.82
CA CYS A 39 1.70 -0.72 -13.66
C CYS A 39 1.40 -1.62 -12.45
N PRO A 40 2.07 -2.78 -12.29
CA PRO A 40 1.75 -3.78 -11.26
C PRO A 40 2.14 -3.39 -9.82
N VAL A 41 2.68 -2.17 -9.66
CA VAL A 41 2.98 -1.54 -8.37
C VAL A 41 2.17 -0.25 -8.30
N ALA A 42 1.15 -0.24 -7.45
CA ALA A 42 0.33 0.95 -7.23
C ALA A 42 1.01 1.90 -6.24
N HIS A 43 0.71 3.19 -6.34
CA HIS A 43 1.13 4.21 -5.39
C HIS A 43 -0.08 4.97 -4.87
N THR A 44 -0.04 5.42 -3.62
CA THR A 44 -1.04 6.31 -3.03
C THR A 44 -0.33 7.38 -2.22
N GLU A 45 -0.90 8.58 -2.16
CA GLU A 45 -0.47 9.66 -1.24
C GLU A 45 -1.29 9.64 0.07
N ARG A 46 -2.33 8.79 0.15
CA ARG A 46 -3.13 8.65 1.36
C ARG A 46 -2.27 8.18 2.52
N TRP A 47 -2.61 8.66 3.70
CA TRP A 47 -2.01 8.21 4.95
C TRP A 47 -0.49 8.37 5.02
N GLY A 48 0.09 9.38 4.37
CA GLY A 48 1.54 9.61 4.35
C GLY A 48 2.29 8.85 3.26
N GLY A 49 1.57 8.14 2.40
CA GLY A 49 2.06 7.57 1.16
C GLY A 49 2.58 6.14 1.31
N SER A 50 2.31 5.30 0.30
CA SER A 50 2.81 3.92 0.25
C SER A 50 2.78 3.31 -1.14
N TRP A 51 3.60 2.28 -1.35
CA TRP A 51 3.69 1.51 -2.59
C TRP A 51 3.18 0.08 -2.38
N LEU A 52 2.37 -0.42 -3.32
CA LEU A 52 1.73 -1.74 -3.25
C LEU A 52 2.11 -2.60 -4.47
N PRO A 53 3.17 -3.43 -4.37
CA PRO A 53 3.50 -4.42 -5.38
C PRO A 53 2.51 -5.60 -5.30
N THR A 54 2.05 -6.09 -6.46
CA THR A 54 1.01 -7.14 -6.51
C THR A 54 1.40 -8.41 -7.28
N ARG A 55 2.58 -8.42 -7.91
CA ARG A 55 3.17 -9.62 -8.51
C ARG A 55 4.08 -10.32 -7.53
N TYR A 56 4.07 -11.65 -7.60
CA TYR A 56 4.93 -12.48 -6.77
C TYR A 56 6.42 -12.18 -6.98
N GLU A 57 6.85 -12.01 -8.23
CA GLU A 57 8.24 -11.72 -8.58
C GLU A 57 8.75 -10.41 -7.95
N ASP A 58 7.92 -9.36 -7.97
CA ASP A 58 8.25 -8.06 -7.38
C ASP A 58 8.38 -8.16 -5.85
N VAL A 59 7.44 -8.84 -5.19
CA VAL A 59 7.45 -9.03 -3.73
C VAL A 59 8.69 -9.83 -3.30
N VAL A 60 9.03 -10.89 -4.02
CA VAL A 60 10.24 -11.69 -3.73
C VAL A 60 11.51 -10.87 -3.94
N ALA A 61 11.61 -10.10 -5.03
CA ALA A 61 12.76 -9.26 -5.29
C ALA A 61 12.96 -8.21 -4.18
N ILE A 62 11.88 -7.51 -3.78
CA ILE A 62 11.91 -6.54 -2.69
C ILE A 62 12.36 -7.19 -1.38
N ALA A 63 11.84 -8.37 -1.05
CA ALA A 63 12.19 -9.07 0.18
C ALA A 63 13.65 -9.57 0.21
N GLN A 64 14.25 -9.85 -0.95
CA GLN A 64 15.65 -10.27 -1.04
C GLN A 64 16.64 -9.11 -0.96
N GLU A 65 16.24 -7.90 -1.38
CA GLU A 65 17.04 -6.68 -1.37
C GLU A 65 17.00 -5.95 -0.02
N TYR A 66 17.24 -6.67 1.09
CA TYR A 66 17.05 -6.16 2.47
C TYR A 66 17.95 -4.96 2.84
N GLU A 67 19.06 -4.77 2.12
CA GLU A 67 19.94 -3.60 2.29
C GLU A 67 19.29 -2.31 1.76
N THR A 68 18.46 -2.44 0.72
CA THR A 68 17.70 -1.34 0.12
C THR A 68 16.32 -1.20 0.78
N PHE A 69 15.60 -2.31 0.95
CA PHE A 69 14.28 -2.39 1.56
C PHE A 69 14.37 -2.97 2.97
N THR A 70 14.75 -2.10 3.91
CA THR A 70 14.93 -2.49 5.30
C THR A 70 13.60 -2.78 6.01
N SER A 71 13.59 -3.74 6.93
CA SER A 71 12.44 -4.01 7.81
C SER A 71 12.43 -3.19 9.10
N ARG A 72 13.21 -2.10 9.18
CA ARG A 72 13.24 -1.18 10.34
C ARG A 72 11.90 -0.46 10.56
N GLY A 73 11.21 -0.13 9.47
CA GLY A 73 9.81 0.28 9.45
C GLY A 73 8.96 -0.78 8.77
N ILE A 74 8.03 -1.36 9.52
CA ILE A 74 7.10 -2.38 9.00
C ILE A 74 5.70 -1.84 8.72
N LEU A 75 5.44 -0.58 9.08
CA LEU A 75 4.14 0.04 8.91
C LEU A 75 4.04 0.64 7.51
N VAL A 76 2.89 0.44 6.87
CA VAL A 76 2.49 1.15 5.64
C VAL A 76 1.88 2.52 5.95
N LEU A 77 2.13 3.01 7.16
CA LEU A 77 1.74 4.30 7.69
C LEU A 77 2.99 4.97 8.27
N PRO A 78 3.07 6.31 8.26
CA PRO A 78 4.11 7.01 8.99
C PRO A 78 4.04 6.64 10.47
N PRO A 79 5.19 6.56 11.15
CA PRO A 79 5.22 6.28 12.57
C PRO A 79 4.45 7.35 13.36
N PRO A 80 3.86 7.00 14.51
CA PRO A 80 3.24 7.97 15.38
C PRO A 80 4.21 9.11 15.74
N PRO A 81 3.73 10.35 15.89
CA PRO A 81 4.59 11.47 16.26
C PRO A 81 5.42 11.18 17.50
N GLY A 82 6.73 11.40 17.40
CA GLY A 82 7.68 11.16 18.50
C GLY A 82 8.24 9.72 18.58
N GLN A 83 7.83 8.82 17.68
CA GLN A 83 8.50 7.55 17.47
C GLN A 83 9.39 7.62 16.22
N THR A 84 10.67 7.29 16.37
CA THR A 84 11.59 7.11 15.24
C THR A 84 11.52 5.66 14.78
N GLU A 85 11.64 5.40 13.47
CA GLU A 85 11.98 4.05 12.98
C GLU A 85 13.27 3.57 13.65
N GLY A 86 13.28 2.30 14.06
CA GLY A 86 14.37 1.68 14.83
C GLY A 86 15.64 1.43 14.02
#